data_AF-V4JH16-F1
#
_entry.id   AF-V4JH16-F1
#
_cell.length_a   1.000
_cell.length_b   1.000
_cell.length_c   1.000
_cell.angle_alpha   90.00
_cell.angle_beta   90.00
_cell.angle_gamma   90.00
#
_symmetry.space_group_name_H-M   'P 1'
#
loop_
_entity.id
_entity.type
_entity.pdbx_description
1 polymer ?
#
loop_
_entity_poly.entity_id
_entity_poly.type
_entity_poly.pdbx_seq_one_letter_code
_entity_poly.pdbx_strand_id
1 'polypeptide(L)'
;MKSMWYLQLVALGIVSVWYLPVCYSATKILKNKYRELWTDYGSFELLGNNNVVSSYKLLKLILTTRYKSTNDSELISKMDTCRVLLLVAFVLAASQFVLTILMIGGYVK
;
A
#
# COMPACT_ATOMS: atom_id res chain seq x y z
N MET A 1 18.83 11.72 16.39
CA MET A 1 17.83 12.09 15.36
C MET A 1 18.20 11.62 13.95
N LYS A 2 19.40 11.92 13.42
CA LYS A 2 19.82 11.49 12.05
C LYS A 2 19.76 9.97 11.83
N SER A 3 20.23 9.17 12.79
CA SER A 3 20.18 7.69 12.71
C SER A 3 18.75 7.14 12.64
N MET A 4 17.80 7.70 13.42
CA MET A 4 16.38 7.30 13.39
C MET A 4 15.73 7.62 12.03
N TRP A 5 16.14 8.71 11.39
CA TRP A 5 15.65 9.10 10.07
C TRP A 5 16.07 8.10 8.99
N TYR A 6 17.35 7.69 8.97
CA TYR A 6 17.82 6.64 8.04
C TYR A 6 17.14 5.29 8.31
N LEU A 7 16.92 4.94 9.57
CA LEU A 7 16.29 3.67 9.95
C LEU A 7 14.84 3.58 9.44
N GLN A 8 14.10 4.70 9.50
CA GLN A 8 12.75 4.78 8.92
C GLN A 8 12.73 4.73 7.40
N LEU A 9 13.72 5.31 6.72
CA LEU A 9 13.85 5.18 5.26
C LEU A 9 14.10 3.73 4.84
N VAL A 10 14.99 3.02 5.56
CA VAL A 10 15.23 1.59 5.31
C VAL A 10 13.95 0.79 5.56
N ALA A 11 13.21 1.09 6.64
CA ALA A 11 11.94 0.44 6.93
C ALA A 11 10.89 0.68 5.82
N LEU A 12 10.77 1.91 5.33
CA LEU A 12 9.90 2.24 4.19
C LEU A 12 10.29 1.48 2.92
N GLY A 13 11.59 1.34 2.66
CA GLY A 13 12.11 0.54 1.55
C GLY A 13 11.70 -0.92 1.66
N ILE A 14 11.88 -1.54 2.83
CA ILE A 14 11.47 -2.92 3.09
C ILE A 14 9.96 -3.08 2.90
N VAL A 15 9.16 -2.20 3.49
CA VAL A 15 7.69 -2.25 3.35
C VAL A 15 7.27 -2.15 1.89
N SER A 16 7.93 -1.31 1.09
CA SER A 16 7.65 -1.16 -0.34
C SER A 16 8.00 -2.42 -1.15
N VAL A 17 9.16 -3.03 -0.87
CA VAL A 17 9.60 -4.27 -1.52
C VAL A 17 8.64 -5.42 -1.20
N TRP A 18 8.10 -5.49 0.02
CA TRP A 18 7.11 -6.51 0.41
C TRP A 18 5.71 -6.21 -0.11
N TYR A 19 5.33 -4.94 -0.23
CA TYR A 19 4.01 -4.54 -0.70
C TYR A 19 3.78 -4.96 -2.16
N LEU A 20 4.74 -4.71 -3.04
CA LEU A 20 4.61 -5.00 -4.48
C LEU A 20 4.23 -6.46 -4.81
N PRO A 21 4.94 -7.51 -4.33
CA PRO A 21 4.62 -8.89 -4.66
C PRO A 21 3.29 -9.32 -4.04
N VAL A 22 2.98 -8.91 -2.79
CA VAL A 22 1.71 -9.25 -2.14
C VAL A 22 0.54 -8.62 -2.90
N CYS A 23 0.68 -7.35 -3.30
CA CYS A 23 -0.33 -6.66 -4.08
C CYS A 23 -0.50 -7.31 -5.45
N TYR A 24 0.60 -7.62 -6.13
CA TYR A 24 0.56 -8.33 -7.41
C TYR A 24 -0.18 -9.67 -7.30
N SER A 25 0.12 -10.50 -6.30
CA SER A 25 -0.60 -11.75 -6.06
C SER A 25 -2.10 -11.51 -5.82
N ALA A 26 -2.47 -10.54 -4.99
CA ALA A 26 -3.87 -10.22 -4.71
C ALA A 26 -4.61 -9.76 -5.98
N THR A 27 -3.99 -8.91 -6.80
CA THR A 27 -4.57 -8.45 -8.07
C THR A 27 -4.74 -9.57 -9.08
N LYS A 28 -3.81 -10.52 -9.12
CA LYS A 28 -3.90 -11.70 -10.00
C LYS A 28 -5.07 -12.60 -9.59
N ILE A 29 -5.26 -12.83 -8.29
CA ILE A 29 -6.41 -13.58 -7.77
C ILE A 29 -7.71 -12.84 -8.11
N LEU A 30 -7.75 -11.51 -7.90
CA LEU A 30 -8.92 -10.70 -8.22
C LEU A 30 -9.27 -10.75 -9.71
N LYS A 31 -8.29 -10.59 -10.60
CA LYS A 31 -8.47 -10.64 -12.05
C LYS A 31 -8.95 -12.02 -12.53
N ASN A 32 -8.44 -13.10 -11.94
CA ASN A 32 -8.72 -14.47 -12.39
C ASN A 32 -10.02 -15.04 -11.82
N LYS A 33 -10.29 -14.83 -10.52
CA LYS A 33 -11.45 -15.43 -9.83
C LYS A 33 -12.64 -14.47 -9.68
N TYR A 34 -12.38 -13.17 -9.54
CA TYR A 34 -13.39 -12.16 -9.20
C TYR A 34 -13.43 -11.04 -10.22
N ARG A 35 -13.61 -11.42 -11.50
CA ARG A 35 -13.54 -10.49 -12.63
C ARG A 35 -14.56 -9.36 -12.53
N GLU A 36 -15.75 -9.62 -11.98
CA GLU A 36 -16.78 -8.60 -11.74
C GLU A 36 -16.28 -7.51 -10.79
N LEU A 37 -15.71 -7.91 -9.65
CA LEU A 37 -15.12 -7.00 -8.66
C LEU A 37 -13.91 -6.24 -9.24
N TRP A 38 -13.14 -6.90 -10.13
CA TRP A 38 -12.04 -6.29 -10.86
C TRP A 38 -12.51 -5.23 -11.88
N THR A 39 -13.61 -5.49 -12.59
CA THR A 39 -14.20 -4.54 -13.55
C THR A 39 -14.90 -3.37 -12.86
N ASP A 40 -15.57 -3.59 -11.73
CA ASP A 40 -16.25 -2.56 -10.95
C ASP A 40 -15.30 -1.45 -10.47
N TYR A 41 -14.09 -1.85 -10.07
CA TYR A 41 -13.06 -0.91 -9.67
C TYR A 41 -12.23 -0.40 -10.86
N GLY A 42 -12.53 -0.85 -12.08
CA GLY A 42 -11.89 -0.46 -13.32
C GLY A 42 -10.49 -1.03 -13.44
N SER A 43 -10.39 -2.18 -14.12
CA SER A 43 -9.17 -2.94 -14.43
C SER A 43 -7.87 -2.16 -14.25
N PHE A 44 -7.22 -2.33 -13.10
CA PHE A 44 -6.00 -1.61 -12.75
C PHE A 44 -4.80 -2.54 -12.94
N GLU A 45 -3.95 -2.28 -13.93
CA GLU A 45 -2.75 -3.09 -14.13
C GLU A 45 -1.56 -2.47 -13.39
N LEU A 46 -1.01 -3.20 -12.41
CA LEU A 46 0.15 -2.78 -11.60
C LEU A 46 1.44 -2.59 -12.41
N LEU A 47 1.54 -3.18 -13.61
CA LEU A 47 2.77 -3.15 -14.43
C LEU A 47 2.52 -2.67 -15.87
N GLY A 48 1.28 -2.69 -16.37
CA GLY A 48 0.95 -2.33 -17.76
C GLY A 48 0.32 -0.94 -17.93
N ASN A 49 -0.32 -0.40 -16.88
CA ASN A 49 -1.02 0.88 -16.95
C ASN A 49 -0.87 1.65 -15.63
N ASN A 50 0.38 2.12 -15.39
CA ASN A 50 0.84 2.88 -14.22
C ASN A 50 0.23 4.29 -14.15
N ASN A 51 -1.09 4.36 -14.19
CA ASN A 51 -1.82 5.62 -14.09
C ASN A 51 -2.21 5.86 -12.63
N VAL A 52 -2.08 7.11 -12.15
CA VAL A 52 -2.43 7.48 -10.76
C VAL A 52 -3.88 7.08 -10.43
N VAL A 53 -4.76 7.13 -11.43
CA VAL A 53 -6.16 6.68 -11.33
C VAL A 53 -6.26 5.18 -11.03
N SER A 54 -5.44 4.34 -11.67
CA SER A 54 -5.39 2.88 -11.43
C SER A 54 -4.92 2.57 -10.02
N SER A 55 -3.88 3.26 -9.54
CA SER A 55 -3.38 3.13 -8.18
C SER A 55 -4.40 3.56 -7.15
N TYR A 56 -5.12 4.67 -7.39
CA TYR A 56 -6.19 5.14 -6.52
C TYR A 56 -7.35 4.13 -6.43
N LYS A 57 -7.73 3.49 -7.55
CA LYS A 57 -8.77 2.45 -7.58
C LYS A 57 -8.41 1.23 -6.73
N LEU A 58 -7.18 0.74 -6.87
CA LEU A 58 -6.64 -0.34 -6.04
C LEU A 58 -6.63 0.06 -4.55
N LEU A 59 -6.18 1.27 -4.24
CA LEU A 59 -6.13 1.78 -2.88
C LEU A 59 -7.55 1.89 -2.29
N LYS A 60 -8.51 2.39 -3.07
CA LYS A 60 -9.93 2.43 -2.70
C LYS A 60 -10.47 1.03 -2.44
N LEU A 61 -10.16 0.03 -3.28
CA LEU A 61 -10.58 -1.35 -3.06
C LEU A 61 -10.04 -1.92 -1.74
N ILE A 62 -8.75 -1.72 -1.47
CA ILE A 62 -8.09 -2.17 -0.23
C ILE A 62 -8.73 -1.52 1.00
N LEU A 63 -9.01 -0.21 0.95
CA LEU A 63 -9.63 0.54 2.06
C LEU A 63 -11.11 0.22 2.25
N THR A 64 -11.88 0.02 1.18
CA THR A 64 -13.34 -0.23 1.26
C THR A 64 -13.65 -1.65 1.72
N THR A 65 -12.66 -2.55 1.79
CA THR A 65 -12.82 -3.95 2.25
C THR A 65 -13.84 -4.79 1.48
N ARG A 66 -14.28 -4.35 0.29
CA ARG A 66 -15.26 -5.09 -0.53
C ARG A 66 -14.78 -6.47 -0.93
N TYR A 67 -13.46 -6.71 -0.98
CA TYR A 67 -12.93 -8.05 -1.19
C TYR A 67 -13.36 -9.06 -0.09
N LYS A 68 -13.76 -8.62 1.11
CA LYS A 68 -14.24 -9.52 2.16
C LYS A 68 -15.57 -10.20 1.81
N SER A 69 -16.37 -9.63 0.90
CA SER A 69 -17.61 -10.27 0.45
C SER A 69 -17.39 -11.47 -0.46
N THR A 70 -16.16 -11.69 -0.96
CA THR A 70 -15.83 -12.81 -1.84
C THR A 70 -15.68 -14.15 -1.11
N ASN A 71 -15.58 -14.12 0.22
CA ASN A 71 -15.40 -15.27 1.12
C ASN A 71 -14.18 -16.17 0.78
N ASP A 72 -13.23 -15.68 -0.03
CA ASP A 72 -11.99 -16.39 -0.36
C ASP A 72 -10.89 -15.98 0.64
N SER A 73 -10.56 -16.92 1.51
CA SER A 73 -9.55 -16.74 2.57
C SER A 73 -8.16 -16.35 2.03
N GLU A 74 -7.79 -16.81 0.84
CA GLU A 74 -6.50 -16.50 0.21
C GLU A 74 -6.46 -15.03 -0.22
N LEU A 75 -7.51 -14.58 -0.91
CA LEU A 75 -7.64 -13.19 -1.35
C LEU A 75 -7.73 -12.24 -0.15
N ILE A 76 -8.54 -12.59 0.86
CA ILE A 76 -8.71 -11.80 2.07
C ILE A 76 -7.37 -11.64 2.80
N SER A 77 -6.62 -12.73 2.98
CA SER A 77 -5.31 -12.69 3.64
C SER A 77 -4.32 -11.78 2.89
N LYS A 78 -4.22 -11.89 1.56
CA LYS A 78 -3.32 -11.06 0.76
C LYS A 78 -3.74 -9.57 0.78
N MET A 79 -5.02 -9.29 0.65
CA MET A 79 -5.55 -7.92 0.66
C MET A 79 -5.46 -7.27 2.05
N ASP A 80 -5.71 -8.01 3.13
CA ASP A 80 -5.49 -7.53 4.50
C ASP A 80 -3.99 -7.28 4.75
N THR A 81 -3.10 -8.14 4.24
CA THR A 81 -1.64 -7.89 4.31
C THR A 81 -1.24 -6.61 3.57
N CYS A 82 -1.76 -6.40 2.34
CA CYS A 82 -1.57 -5.14 1.61
C CYS A 82 -2.06 -3.94 2.41
N ARG A 83 -3.24 -4.06 3.05
CA ARG A 83 -3.81 -2.99 3.88
C ARG A 83 -2.91 -2.66 5.06
N VAL A 84 -2.43 -3.67 5.78
CA VAL A 84 -1.52 -3.48 6.94
C VAL A 84 -0.22 -2.82 6.48
N LEU A 85 0.40 -3.32 5.39
CA LEU A 85 1.62 -2.72 4.84
C LEU A 85 1.40 -1.26 4.42
N LEU A 86 0.25 -0.94 3.82
CA LEU A 86 -0.09 0.42 3.41
C LEU A 86 -0.28 1.36 4.62
N LEU A 87 -0.92 0.88 5.69
CA LEU A 87 -1.06 1.63 6.94
C LEU A 87 0.29 1.85 7.63
N VAL A 88 1.13 0.81 7.69
CA VAL A 88 2.49 0.92 8.25
C VAL A 88 3.32 1.91 7.43
N ALA A 89 3.28 1.83 6.10
CA ALA A 89 3.95 2.79 5.24
C ALA A 89 3.46 4.22 5.47
N PHE A 90 2.15 4.42 5.63
CA PHE A 90 1.57 5.73 5.92
C PHE A 90 2.03 6.30 7.26
N VAL A 91 2.04 5.48 8.32
CA VAL A 91 2.54 5.88 9.65
C VAL A 91 4.03 6.22 9.60
N LEU A 92 4.84 5.40 8.91
CA LEU A 92 6.26 5.67 8.73
C LEU A 92 6.48 6.98 7.95
N ALA A 93 5.75 7.21 6.87
CA ALA A 93 5.83 8.44 6.09
C ALA A 93 5.40 9.68 6.88
N ALA A 94 4.32 9.59 7.66
CA ALA A 94 3.88 10.67 8.54
C ALA A 94 4.94 10.98 9.61
N SER A 95 5.54 9.95 10.22
CA SER A 95 6.60 10.12 11.21
C SER A 95 7.88 10.73 10.62
N GLN A 96 8.24 10.36 9.38
CA GLN A 96 9.33 10.96 8.61
C GLN A 96 9.09 12.44 8.35
N PHE A 97 7.86 12.80 7.98
CA PHE A 97 7.47 14.19 7.75
C PHE A 97 7.60 15.03 9.03
N VAL A 98 7.10 14.53 10.16
CA VAL A 98 7.24 15.20 11.47
C VAL A 98 8.71 15.33 11.87
N LEU A 99 9.52 14.28 11.74
CA LEU A 99 10.95 14.34 12.04
C LEU A 99 11.70 15.33 11.15
N THR A 100 11.31 15.44 9.89
CA THR A 100 11.90 16.42 8.95
C THR A 100 11.56 17.85 9.38
N ILE A 101 10.29 18.11 9.75
CA ILE A 101 9.88 19.41 10.30
C ILE A 101 10.65 19.72 11.59
N LEU A 102 10.82 18.74 12.49
CA LEU A 102 11.59 18.94 13.73
C LEU A 102 13.08 19.17 13.47
N MET A 103 13.67 18.52 12.46
CA MET A 103 15.07 18.78 12.08
C MET A 103 15.26 20.15 11.45
N ILE A 104 14.33 20.60 10.58
CA ILE A 104 14.43 21.89 9.88
C ILE A 104 13.97 23.04 10.78
N GLY A 105 12.87 22.89 11.51
CA GLY A 105 12.37 23.87 12.48
C GLY A 105 13.18 23.90 13.79
N GLY A 106 13.91 22.83 14.09
CA GLY A 106 14.88 22.74 15.18
C GLY A 106 16.27 23.29 14.85
N TYR A 107 16.47 23.93 13.70
CA TYR A 107 17.66 24.76 13.42
C TYR A 107 17.66 26.08 14.24
N VAL A 108 17.35 26.00 15.54
CA VAL A 108 17.78 26.96 16.58
C VAL A 108 17.99 26.18 17.89
N LYS A 109 19.05 25.38 17.95
CA LYS A 109 20.08 25.30 19.03
C LYS A 109 20.91 24.03 18.91
#